data_AF-A0A6P3I614-F1
#
_entry.id   AF-A0A6P3I614-F1
#
_cell.length_a   1.000
_cell.length_b   1.000
_cell.length_c   1.000
_cell.angle_alpha   90.00
_cell.angle_beta   90.00
_cell.angle_gamma   90.00
#
_symmetry.space_group_name_H-M   'P 1'
#
loop_
_entity.id
_entity.type
_entity.pdbx_description
1 polymer ?
#
loop_
_entity_poly.entity_id
_entity_poly.type
_entity_poly.pdbx_seq_one_letter_code
_entity_poly.pdbx_strand_id
1 'polypeptide(L)'
;MSKVMEMFQPSAVVLQCGSDSLSGDRLGCFNLTIKGHAKCVEFVKSFNLPMLMLGGGGYTIRNVARCWTYETAVALDTEIPNGNGSRARLGWAVLELLCA
;
A
#
# COMPACT_ATOMS: atom_id res chain seq x y z
N MET A 1 9.83 12.14 -6.01
CA MET A 1 9.98 10.98 -6.91
C MET A 1 10.10 11.33 -8.39
N SER A 2 9.42 12.36 -8.93
CA SER A 2 9.55 12.74 -10.35
C SER A 2 11.00 12.95 -10.81
N LYS A 3 11.82 13.64 -10.00
CA LYS A 3 13.23 13.87 -10.33
C LYS A 3 14.06 12.59 -10.38
N VAL A 4 13.72 11.59 -9.56
CA VAL A 4 14.38 10.27 -9.58
C VAL A 4 14.05 9.55 -10.87
N MET A 5 12.77 9.54 -11.29
CA MET A 5 12.36 8.93 -12.55
C MET A 5 13.03 9.59 -13.76
N GLU A 6 13.14 10.92 -13.76
CA GLU A 6 13.80 11.69 -14.82
C GLU A 6 15.29 11.36 -14.95
N MET A 7 16.00 11.29 -13.82
CA MET A 7 17.47 11.14 -13.81
C MET A 7 17.92 9.68 -13.92
N PHE A 8 17.24 8.76 -13.22
CA PHE A 8 17.64 7.35 -13.17
C PHE A 8 17.04 6.53 -14.33
N GLN A 9 15.90 6.96 -14.87
CA GLN A 9 15.19 6.29 -15.97
C GLN A 9 15.04 4.77 -15.77
N PRO A 10 14.42 4.32 -14.67
CA PRO A 10 14.24 2.90 -14.43
C PRO A 10 13.32 2.27 -15.47
N SER A 11 13.57 0.99 -15.77
CA SER A 11 12.68 0.17 -16.61
C SER A 11 11.68 -0.68 -15.82
N ALA A 12 11.85 -0.76 -14.49
CA ALA A 12 10.96 -1.44 -13.56
C ALA A 12 11.08 -0.83 -12.15
N VAL A 13 10.05 -1.01 -11.31
CA VAL A 13 10.00 -0.48 -9.94
C VAL A 13 9.66 -1.58 -8.95
N VAL A 14 10.38 -1.61 -7.82
CA VAL A 14 9.97 -2.35 -6.62
C VAL A 14 9.58 -1.35 -5.55
N LEU A 15 8.33 -1.40 -5.09
CA LEU A 15 7.79 -0.49 -4.08
C LEU A 15 7.47 -1.25 -2.80
N GLN A 16 8.27 -1.00 -1.77
CA GLN A 16 8.06 -1.53 -0.42
C GLN A 16 7.02 -0.64 0.31
N CYS A 17 5.87 -1.21 0.67
CA CYS A 17 4.71 -0.50 1.21
C CYS A 17 4.61 -0.74 2.73
N GLY A 18 5.65 -0.36 3.47
CA GLY A 18 5.68 -0.45 4.93
C GLY A 18 4.58 0.39 5.57
N SER A 19 3.73 -0.25 6.36
CA SER A 19 2.55 0.34 6.99
C SER A 19 2.81 0.85 8.41
N ASP A 20 4.04 0.78 8.92
CA ASP A 20 4.45 1.37 10.20
C ASP A 20 4.51 2.91 10.18
N SER A 21 4.51 3.51 8.99
CA SER A 21 4.35 4.96 8.81
C SER A 21 2.92 5.47 9.04
N LEU A 22 1.95 4.57 9.26
CA LEU A 22 0.58 4.96 9.56
C LEU A 22 0.42 5.50 10.99
N SER A 23 -0.58 6.38 11.15
CA SER A 23 -1.00 6.89 12.44
C SER A 23 -1.43 5.75 13.39
N GLY A 24 -0.94 5.82 14.63
CA GLY A 24 -1.25 4.84 15.67
C GLY A 24 -0.58 3.48 15.48
N ASP A 25 0.50 3.41 14.70
CA ASP A 25 1.37 2.25 14.70
C ASP A 25 2.03 2.05 16.10
N ARG A 26 2.39 0.82 16.45
CA ARG A 26 2.99 0.51 17.76
C ARG A 26 4.46 0.89 17.87
N LEU A 27 5.20 0.90 16.75
CA LEU A 27 6.63 1.23 16.70
C LEU A 27 6.89 2.51 15.92
N GLY A 28 6.14 2.76 14.85
CA GLY A 28 6.24 3.98 14.07
C GLY A 28 5.67 5.20 14.80
N CYS A 29 6.24 6.37 14.50
CA CYS A 29 5.87 7.66 15.12
C CYS A 29 5.24 8.65 14.13
N PHE A 30 4.92 8.19 12.91
CA PHE A 30 4.32 9.03 11.88
C PHE A 30 2.80 9.12 12.05
N ASN A 31 2.17 10.02 11.29
CA ASN A 31 0.74 10.32 11.39
C ASN A 31 0.03 10.27 10.02
N LEU A 32 0.39 9.30 9.17
CA LEU A 32 -0.25 9.13 7.87
C LEU A 32 -1.58 8.40 8.00
N THR A 33 -2.54 8.77 7.16
CA THR A 33 -3.76 7.99 6.94
C THR A 33 -3.51 6.94 5.86
N ILE A 34 -4.33 5.89 5.81
CA ILE A 34 -4.27 4.88 4.74
C ILE A 34 -4.40 5.53 3.36
N LYS A 35 -5.31 6.50 3.20
CA LYS A 35 -5.46 7.24 1.94
C LYS A 35 -4.20 8.03 1.58
N GLY A 36 -3.58 8.68 2.57
CA GLY A 36 -2.35 9.44 2.36
C GLY A 36 -1.16 8.56 2.00
N HIS A 37 -1.06 7.38 2.62
CA HIS A 37 -0.03 6.38 2.31
C HIS A 37 -0.23 5.80 0.89
N ALA A 38 -1.44 5.41 0.53
CA ALA A 38 -1.77 4.88 -0.79
C ALA A 38 -1.61 5.90 -1.94
N LYS A 39 -1.58 7.21 -1.65
CA LYS A 39 -1.23 8.23 -2.66
C LYS A 39 0.20 8.04 -3.19
N CYS A 40 1.10 7.46 -2.40
CA CYS A 40 2.43 7.07 -2.87
C CYS A 40 2.34 5.97 -3.94
N VAL A 41 1.53 4.92 -3.69
CA VAL A 41 1.30 3.84 -4.67
C VAL A 41 0.69 4.39 -5.95
N GLU A 42 -0.38 5.19 -5.86
CA GLU A 42 -1.04 5.81 -7.02
C GLU A 42 -0.06 6.66 -7.84
N PHE A 43 0.77 7.47 -7.15
CA PHE A 43 1.77 8.30 -7.80
C PHE A 43 2.83 7.47 -8.53
N VAL A 44 3.37 6.42 -7.90
CA VAL A 44 4.37 5.55 -8.54
C VAL A 44 3.75 4.75 -9.70
N LYS A 45 2.49 4.33 -9.56
CA LYS A 45 1.74 3.62 -10.60
C LYS A 45 1.52 4.48 -11.84
N SER A 46 1.35 5.79 -11.69
CA SER A 46 1.17 6.72 -12.81
C SER A 46 2.33 6.79 -13.81
N PHE A 47 3.53 6.28 -13.46
CA PHE A 47 4.66 6.19 -14.38
C PHE A 47 4.56 5.03 -15.37
N ASN A 48 3.58 4.12 -15.22
CA ASN A 48 3.29 3.03 -16.15
C ASN A 48 4.49 2.11 -16.44
N LEU A 49 5.30 1.82 -15.41
CA LEU A 49 6.38 0.84 -15.46
C LEU A 49 5.95 -0.49 -14.82
N PRO A 50 6.54 -1.63 -15.21
CA PRO A 50 6.42 -2.88 -14.46
C PRO A 50 6.72 -2.65 -12.98
N MET A 51 5.76 -2.97 -12.12
CA MET A 51 5.82 -2.70 -10.68
C MET A 51 5.64 -3.98 -9.87
N LEU A 52 6.53 -4.20 -8.91
CA LEU A 52 6.36 -5.18 -7.84
C LEU A 52 6.12 -4.45 -6.52
N MET A 53 4.93 -4.64 -5.95
CA MET A 53 4.59 -4.11 -4.63
C MET A 53 4.88 -5.16 -3.55
N LEU A 54 5.57 -4.76 -2.48
CA LEU A 54 5.92 -5.61 -1.35
C LEU A 54 5.32 -5.05 -0.06
N GLY A 55 5.12 -5.91 0.94
CA GLY A 55 4.79 -5.48 2.30
C GLY A 55 6.02 -4.95 3.07
N GLY A 56 6.02 -5.12 4.39
CA GLY A 56 7.15 -4.87 5.29
C GLY A 56 6.68 -4.51 6.69
N GLY A 57 7.28 -3.50 7.34
CA GLY A 57 6.91 -3.07 8.69
C GLY A 57 5.44 -2.69 8.85
N GLY A 58 4.89 -2.85 10.05
CA GLY A 58 3.48 -2.57 10.36
C GLY A 58 3.04 -3.34 11.59
N TYR A 59 2.92 -2.64 12.72
CA TYR A 59 2.84 -3.26 14.04
C TYR A 59 1.47 -3.06 14.71
N THR A 60 0.62 -2.21 14.14
CA THR A 60 -0.83 -2.22 14.38
C THR A 60 -1.54 -3.02 13.28
N ILE A 61 -1.54 -4.35 13.40
CA ILE A 61 -2.02 -5.34 12.41
C ILE A 61 -3.40 -5.04 11.78
N ARG A 62 -4.34 -4.47 12.54
CA ARG A 62 -5.65 -4.07 11.99
C ARG A 62 -5.54 -2.95 10.95
N ASN A 63 -4.61 -2.01 11.14
CA ASN A 63 -4.35 -0.94 10.19
C ASN A 63 -3.55 -1.47 9.00
N VAL A 64 -2.61 -2.40 9.22
CA VAL A 64 -1.86 -3.08 8.15
C VAL A 64 -2.81 -3.77 7.18
N ALA A 65 -3.73 -4.60 7.69
CA ALA A 65 -4.71 -5.29 6.86
C ALA A 65 -5.55 -4.31 6.03
N ARG A 66 -5.99 -3.20 6.63
CA ARG A 66 -6.76 -2.16 5.93
C ARG A 66 -5.90 -1.44 4.88
N CYS A 67 -4.65 -1.14 5.19
CA CYS A 67 -3.71 -0.45 4.30
C CYS A 67 -3.46 -1.26 3.04
N TRP A 68 -2.96 -2.49 3.20
CA TRP A 68 -2.61 -3.34 2.06
C TRP A 68 -3.84 -3.75 1.25
N THR A 69 -5.01 -3.92 1.88
CA THR A 69 -6.27 -4.12 1.16
C THR A 69 -6.59 -2.91 0.26
N TYR A 70 -6.46 -1.70 0.78
CA TYR A 70 -6.75 -0.48 0.04
C TYR A 70 -5.71 -0.22 -1.06
N GLU A 71 -4.42 -0.41 -0.78
CA GLU A 71 -3.36 -0.29 -1.77
C GLU A 71 -3.48 -1.32 -2.90
N THR A 72 -3.95 -2.53 -2.60
CA THR A 72 -4.29 -3.53 -3.63
C THR A 72 -5.44 -3.05 -4.51
N ALA A 73 -6.46 -2.42 -3.93
CA ALA A 73 -7.55 -1.82 -4.70
C ALA A 73 -7.06 -0.68 -5.62
N VAL A 74 -6.12 0.14 -5.13
CA VAL A 74 -5.42 1.17 -5.94
C VAL A 74 -4.61 0.54 -7.07
N ALA A 75 -3.90 -0.57 -6.81
CA ALA A 75 -3.14 -1.29 -7.84
C ALA A 75 -4.06 -1.85 -8.95
N LEU A 76 -5.29 -2.22 -8.59
CA LEU A 76 -6.32 -2.77 -9.49
C LEU A 76 -7.26 -1.70 -10.07
N ASP A 77 -7.01 -0.40 -9.84
CA ASP A 77 -7.91 0.70 -10.23
C ASP A 77 -9.38 0.47 -9.84
N THR A 78 -9.61 -0.14 -8.69
CA THR A 78 -10.94 -0.54 -8.23
C THR A 78 -11.31 0.22 -6.95
N GLU A 79 -12.49 0.82 -6.92
CA GLU A 79 -13.01 1.41 -5.68
C GLU A 79 -13.57 0.33 -4.75
N ILE A 80 -13.30 0.47 -3.45
CA ILE A 80 -13.84 -0.41 -2.42
C ILE A 80 -14.65 0.41 -1.39
N PRO A 81 -15.80 -0.10 -0.94
CA PRO A 81 -16.65 0.61 0.01
C PRO A 81 -15.99 0.68 1.40
N ASN A 82 -16.18 1.80 2.08
CA ASN A 82 -15.72 1.99 3.46
C ASN A 82 -16.79 1.48 4.44
N GLY A 83 -16.91 0.16 4.60
CA GLY A 83 -17.95 -0.47 5.43
C GLY A 83 -17.48 -1.69 6.22
N ASN A 84 -17.96 -1.83 7.47
CA ASN A 84 -17.63 -2.92 8.39
C ASN A 84 -18.24 -4.30 8.01
N GLY A 85 -18.99 -4.41 6.91
CA GLY A 85 -19.93 -5.51 6.67
C GLY A 85 -19.64 -6.46 5.52
N SER A 86 -18.75 -6.11 4.58
CA SER A 86 -18.34 -7.05 3.53
C SER A 86 -17.03 -7.68 3.95
N ARG A 87 -17.00 -9.01 4.16
CA ARG A 87 -15.79 -9.81 4.01
C ARG A 87 -15.23 -9.51 2.62
N ALA A 88 -14.43 -8.44 2.50
CA ALA A 88 -13.76 -8.12 1.26
C ALA A 88 -12.86 -9.31 1.01
N ARG A 89 -13.20 -10.15 0.02
CA ARG A 89 -12.37 -11.31 -0.36
C ARG A 89 -10.93 -10.89 -0.64
N LEU A 90 -10.74 -9.64 -1.09
CA LEU A 90 -9.44 -8.99 -1.23
C LEU A 90 -8.65 -8.95 0.09
N GLY A 91 -9.27 -8.57 1.22
CA GLY A 91 -8.56 -8.44 2.49
C GLY A 91 -8.07 -9.77 3.06
N TRP A 92 -8.77 -10.87 2.77
CA TRP A 92 -8.31 -12.21 3.14
C TRP A 92 -7.22 -12.72 2.20
N ALA A 93 -7.35 -12.49 0.89
CA ALA A 93 -6.34 -12.86 -0.09
C ALA A 93 -5.00 -12.14 0.16
N VAL A 94 -5.04 -10.85 0.51
CA VAL A 94 -3.85 -10.06 0.86
C VAL A 94 -3.21 -10.55 2.17
N LEU A 95 -4.01 -10.94 3.17
CA LEU A 95 -3.48 -11.49 4.42
C LEU A 95 -2.82 -12.86 4.23
N GLU A 96 -3.42 -13.74 3.43
CA GLU A 96 -2.86 -15.07 3.12
C GLU A 96 -1.57 -15.00 2.29
N LEU A 97 -1.43 -14.01 1.39
CA LEU A 97 -0.22 -13.82 0.58
C LEU A 97 0.94 -13.14 1.33
N LEU A 98 0.69 -12.41 2.42
CA LEU A 98 1.70 -11.63 3.15
C LEU A 98 2.06 -12.17 4.55
N CYS A 99 1.24 -13.07 5.12
CA CYS A 99 1.52 -13.73 6.40
C CYS A 99 1.87 -15.22 6.28
N ALA A 100 2.00 -15.77 5.06
CA ALA A 100 2.50 -17.12 4.80
C ALA A 100 4.01 -17.14 4.55
#